data_AF-A0A3S3T2N2-F1
#
_entry.id   AF-A0A3S3T2N2-F1
#
_cell.length_a   1.000
_cell.length_b   1.000
_cell.length_c   1.000
_cell.angle_alpha   90.00
_cell.angle_beta   90.00
_cell.angle_gamma   90.00
#
_symmetry.space_group_name_H-M   'P 1'
#
loop_
_entity.id
_entity.type
_entity.pdbx_description
1 polymer ?
#
loop_
_entity_poly.entity_id
_entity_poly.type
_entity_poly.pdbx_seq_one_letter_code
_entity_poly.pdbx_strand_id
1 'polypeptide(L)'
;MSQSLAGLGDTDAMQIALRPATSGGTPAARELSARFLARGGWSPRPDGLAFTGGGRQAIATAIATLVPTGARCGVEAVTYPLVKGIAARLGVNLVPLAMDENGVRPDAVEKAHREARLSALYVQPVLH
;
A
#
# COMPACT_ATOMS: atom_id res chain seq x y z
N MET A 1 -0.56 -38.12 -8.56
CA MET A 1 -0.97 -36.76 -8.98
C MET A 1 -0.49 -35.78 -7.92
N SER A 2 0.15 -34.68 -8.28
CA SER A 2 0.70 -33.70 -7.34
C SER A 2 -0.43 -33.02 -6.56
N GLN A 3 -0.21 -32.74 -5.25
CA GLN A 3 -1.19 -32.05 -4.38
C GLN A 3 -1.74 -30.75 -4.99
N SER A 4 -0.95 -30.06 -5.81
CA SER A 4 -1.31 -28.80 -6.47
C SER A 4 -2.51 -28.89 -7.42
N LEU A 5 -2.85 -30.08 -7.93
CA LEU A 5 -3.96 -30.28 -8.87
C LEU A 5 -5.23 -30.84 -8.20
N ALA A 6 -5.17 -31.18 -6.90
CA ALA A 6 -6.28 -31.78 -6.18
C ALA A 6 -7.53 -30.88 -6.17
N GLY A 7 -7.34 -29.55 -6.17
CA GLY A 7 -8.44 -28.57 -6.19
C GLY A 7 -9.14 -28.40 -7.55
N LEU A 8 -8.63 -29.00 -8.63
CA LEU A 8 -9.28 -28.89 -9.96
C LEU A 8 -10.52 -29.79 -10.09
N GLY A 9 -10.62 -30.84 -9.28
CA GLY A 9 -11.82 -31.68 -9.22
C GLY A 9 -12.93 -31.09 -8.33
N ASP A 10 -12.60 -30.09 -7.53
CA ASP A 10 -13.54 -29.39 -6.67
C ASP A 10 -14.21 -28.27 -7.46
N THR A 11 -15.48 -28.50 -7.80
CA THR A 11 -16.28 -27.57 -8.61
C THR A 11 -16.49 -26.23 -7.89
N ASP A 12 -16.61 -26.24 -6.56
CA ASP A 12 -16.82 -25.03 -5.77
C ASP A 12 -15.53 -24.20 -5.71
N ALA A 13 -14.39 -24.86 -5.50
CA ALA A 13 -13.08 -24.21 -5.53
C ALA A 13 -12.78 -23.60 -6.91
N MET A 14 -13.07 -24.33 -8.00
CA MET A 14 -12.91 -23.82 -9.37
C MET A 14 -13.81 -22.62 -9.65
N GLN A 15 -15.08 -22.66 -9.22
CA GLN A 15 -15.97 -21.52 -9.37
C GLN A 15 -15.48 -20.28 -8.65
N ILE A 16 -14.85 -20.42 -7.48
CA ILE A 16 -14.26 -19.28 -6.76
C ILE A 16 -13.03 -18.75 -7.49
N ALA A 17 -12.14 -19.64 -7.93
CA ALA A 17 -10.89 -19.26 -8.58
C ALA A 17 -11.07 -18.58 -9.94
N LEU A 18 -12.13 -18.94 -10.68
CA LEU A 18 -12.42 -18.39 -12.01
C LEU A 18 -13.24 -17.09 -11.97
N ARG A 19 -13.69 -16.64 -10.79
CA ARG A 19 -14.41 -15.37 -10.68
C ARG A 19 -13.50 -14.18 -11.00
N PRO A 20 -14.03 -13.11 -11.60
CA PRO A 20 -13.30 -11.86 -11.73
C PRO A 20 -12.78 -11.39 -10.36
N ALA A 21 -11.48 -11.13 -10.28
CA ALA A 21 -10.89 -10.58 -9.07
C ALA A 21 -11.45 -9.18 -8.82
N THR A 22 -11.92 -8.94 -7.60
CA THR A 22 -12.39 -7.62 -7.15
C THR A 22 -11.46 -7.09 -6.06
N SER A 23 -11.47 -5.78 -5.84
CA SER A 23 -10.81 -5.18 -4.67
C SER A 23 -11.39 -5.69 -3.34
N GLY A 24 -12.59 -6.28 -3.39
CA GLY A 24 -13.25 -6.95 -2.28
C GLY A 24 -12.57 -8.24 -1.85
N GLY A 25 -11.88 -8.98 -2.72
CA GLY A 25 -11.38 -10.32 -2.39
C GLY A 25 -12.46 -11.29 -1.88
N THR A 26 -12.06 -12.48 -1.42
CA THR A 26 -12.96 -13.44 -0.77
C THR A 26 -12.84 -13.36 0.76
N PRO A 27 -13.83 -13.82 1.53
CA PRO A 27 -13.71 -13.88 3.00
C PRO A 27 -12.46 -14.64 3.46
N ALA A 28 -12.20 -15.81 2.85
CA ALA A 28 -11.02 -16.62 3.16
C ALA A 28 -9.71 -15.89 2.84
N ALA A 29 -9.63 -15.19 1.70
CA ALA A 29 -8.46 -14.39 1.35
C ALA A 29 -8.24 -13.25 2.34
N ARG A 30 -9.31 -12.55 2.75
CA ARG A 30 -9.26 -11.47 3.74
C ARG A 30 -8.72 -11.95 5.08
N GLU A 31 -9.25 -13.04 5.60
CA GLU A 31 -8.79 -13.61 6.86
C GLU A 31 -7.33 -14.05 6.80
N LEU A 32 -6.94 -14.73 5.72
CA LEU A 32 -5.56 -15.17 5.51
C LEU A 32 -4.60 -13.97 5.42
N SER A 33 -4.95 -12.95 4.64
CA SER A 33 -4.17 -11.73 4.51
C SER A 33 -4.07 -10.98 5.84
N ALA A 34 -5.15 -10.89 6.61
CA ALA A 34 -5.13 -10.23 7.92
C ALA A 34 -4.19 -10.93 8.91
N ARG A 35 -4.21 -12.27 8.93
CA ARG A 35 -3.25 -13.06 9.73
C ARG A 35 -1.81 -12.88 9.23
N PHE A 36 -1.59 -12.91 7.92
CA PHE A 36 -0.26 -12.77 7.33
C PHE A 36 0.37 -11.40 7.60
N LEU A 37 -0.44 -10.34 7.55
CA LEU A 37 -0.02 -8.95 7.77
C LEU A 37 0.12 -8.58 9.24
N ALA A 38 -0.31 -9.43 10.18
CA ALA A 38 -0.14 -9.18 11.60
C ALA A 38 1.35 -9.00 11.95
N ARG A 39 1.65 -7.99 12.77
CA ARG A 39 3.01 -7.64 13.20
C ARG A 39 2.97 -7.15 14.64
N GLY A 40 3.79 -7.75 15.51
CA GLY A 40 3.77 -7.44 16.94
C GLY A 40 2.36 -7.58 17.53
N GLY A 41 1.91 -6.57 18.27
CA GLY A 41 0.55 -6.50 18.83
C GLY A 41 -0.53 -5.97 17.87
N TRP A 42 -0.22 -5.75 16.60
CA TRP A 42 -1.15 -5.18 15.62
C TRP A 42 -1.58 -6.22 14.57
N SER A 43 -2.87 -6.23 14.24
CA SER A 43 -3.46 -7.00 13.14
C SER A 43 -4.58 -6.19 12.48
N PRO A 44 -4.64 -6.14 11.13
CA PRO A 44 -5.71 -5.44 10.43
C PRO A 44 -7.00 -6.24 10.51
N ARG A 45 -8.15 -5.56 10.53
CA ARG A 45 -9.45 -6.24 10.41
C ARG A 45 -9.60 -6.81 9.00
N PRO A 46 -10.08 -8.07 8.84
CA PRO A 46 -10.29 -8.66 7.52
C PRO A 46 -11.17 -7.81 6.59
N ASP A 47 -12.20 -7.14 7.12
CA ASP A 47 -13.10 -6.25 6.38
C ASP A 47 -12.46 -4.89 6.00
N GLY A 48 -11.37 -4.50 6.67
CA GLY A 48 -10.60 -3.29 6.38
C GLY A 48 -9.59 -3.43 5.23
N LEU A 49 -9.49 -4.60 4.60
CA LEU A 49 -8.56 -4.85 3.50
C LEU A 49 -9.15 -4.49 2.14
N ALA A 50 -8.30 -4.00 1.24
CA ALA A 50 -8.61 -3.83 -0.18
C ALA A 50 -7.53 -4.52 -1.01
N PHE A 51 -7.94 -5.42 -1.90
CA PHE A 51 -7.04 -6.13 -2.80
C PHE A 51 -6.73 -5.28 -4.03
N THR A 52 -5.50 -5.38 -4.50
CA THR A 52 -5.01 -4.68 -5.70
C THR A 52 -4.35 -5.70 -6.62
N GLY A 53 -4.23 -5.38 -7.91
CA GLY A 53 -3.50 -6.18 -8.89
C GLY A 53 -1.97 -6.18 -8.70
N GLY A 54 -1.45 -5.54 -7.64
CA GLY A 54 -0.04 -5.57 -7.28
C GLY A 54 0.41 -4.31 -6.53
N GLY A 55 1.64 -4.33 -6.03
CA GLY A 55 2.17 -3.24 -5.17
C GLY A 55 2.12 -1.84 -5.80
N ARG A 56 2.37 -1.73 -7.11
CA ARG A 56 2.28 -0.43 -7.82
C ARG A 56 0.86 0.15 -7.80
N GLN A 57 -0.14 -0.70 -8.01
CA GLN A 57 -1.54 -0.28 -7.93
C GLN A 57 -1.92 0.04 -6.49
N ALA A 58 -1.45 -0.75 -5.50
CA ALA A 58 -1.67 -0.44 -4.09
C ALA A 58 -1.15 0.96 -3.72
N ILE A 59 0.08 1.31 -4.14
CA ILE A 59 0.66 2.64 -3.89
C ILE A 59 -0.18 3.73 -4.58
N ALA A 60 -0.54 3.55 -5.85
CA ALA A 60 -1.35 4.52 -6.58
C ALA A 60 -2.72 4.74 -5.94
N THR A 61 -3.40 3.66 -5.55
CA THR A 61 -4.70 3.70 -4.89
C THR A 61 -4.61 4.36 -3.52
N ALA A 62 -3.58 4.04 -2.72
CA ALA A 62 -3.37 4.67 -1.42
C ALA A 62 -3.17 6.19 -1.55
N ILE A 63 -2.30 6.63 -2.47
CA ILE A 63 -2.06 8.06 -2.71
C ILE A 63 -3.33 8.75 -3.20
N ALA A 64 -4.03 8.18 -4.18
CA ALA A 64 -5.27 8.76 -4.71
C ALA A 64 -6.39 8.86 -3.66
N THR A 65 -6.39 7.97 -2.67
CA THR A 65 -7.38 7.96 -1.59
C THR A 65 -7.04 8.96 -0.48
N LEU A 66 -5.76 9.08 -0.13
CA LEU A 66 -5.32 9.84 1.05
C LEU A 66 -4.88 11.27 0.72
N VAL A 67 -4.51 11.55 -0.53
CA VAL A 67 -3.92 12.84 -0.93
C VAL A 67 -4.80 13.50 -2.00
N PRO A 68 -5.54 14.57 -1.63
CA PRO A 68 -6.29 15.35 -2.60
C PRO A 68 -5.38 15.91 -3.71
N THR A 69 -5.93 16.13 -4.90
CA THR A 69 -5.24 16.85 -5.98
C THR A 69 -4.76 18.22 -5.48
N GLY A 70 -3.51 18.56 -5.78
CA GLY A 70 -2.82 19.77 -5.31
C GLY A 70 -2.26 19.67 -3.89
N ALA A 71 -2.62 18.65 -3.11
CA ALA A 71 -2.13 18.49 -1.74
C ALA A 71 -0.70 17.89 -1.70
N ARG A 72 -0.13 17.88 -0.50
CA ARG A 72 1.28 17.53 -0.27
C ARG A 72 1.42 16.11 0.28
N CYS A 73 2.38 15.36 -0.23
CA CYS A 73 2.78 14.05 0.28
C CYS A 73 4.28 14.09 0.62
N GLY A 74 4.64 13.82 1.87
CA GLY A 74 6.03 13.71 2.28
C GLY A 74 6.65 12.40 1.77
N VAL A 75 7.87 12.47 1.25
CA VAL A 75 8.60 11.31 0.71
C VAL A 75 10.06 11.33 1.14
N GLU A 76 10.70 10.16 1.13
CA GLU A 76 12.16 10.06 1.23
C GLU A 76 12.83 10.92 0.13
N ALA A 77 13.94 11.58 0.48
CA ALA A 77 14.69 12.39 -0.49
C ALA A 77 15.19 11.54 -1.68
N VAL A 78 15.58 10.29 -1.40
CA VAL A 78 15.84 9.25 -2.39
C VAL A 78 14.75 8.20 -2.23
N THR A 79 13.82 8.14 -3.19
CA THR A 79 12.63 7.28 -3.10
C THR A 79 12.42 6.48 -4.40
N TYR A 80 11.54 5.47 -4.36
CA TYR A 80 11.18 4.67 -5.54
C TYR A 80 10.66 5.55 -6.69
N PRO A 81 11.32 5.55 -7.87
CA PRO A 81 11.01 6.48 -8.96
C PRO A 81 9.55 6.47 -9.42
N LEU A 82 8.86 5.33 -9.29
CA LEU A 82 7.45 5.20 -9.65
C LEU A 82 6.56 6.22 -8.94
N VAL A 83 6.86 6.55 -7.67
CA VAL A 83 6.04 7.47 -6.87
C VAL A 83 5.99 8.85 -7.50
N LYS A 84 7.09 9.29 -8.13
CA LYS A 84 7.14 10.56 -8.85
C LYS A 84 6.15 10.59 -10.02
N GLY A 85 6.08 9.50 -10.79
CA GLY A 85 5.13 9.36 -11.90
C GLY A 85 3.67 9.31 -11.43
N ILE A 86 3.39 8.57 -10.35
CA ILE A 86 2.06 8.51 -9.74
C ILE A 86 1.63 9.91 -9.26
N ALA A 87 2.50 10.60 -8.52
CA ALA A 87 2.21 11.91 -7.97
C ALA A 87 1.95 12.95 -9.07
N ALA A 88 2.78 12.98 -10.11
CA ALA A 88 2.58 13.85 -11.26
C ALA A 88 1.21 13.61 -11.93
N ARG A 89 0.81 12.34 -12.10
CA ARG A 89 -0.48 11.98 -12.71
C ARG A 89 -1.68 12.33 -11.82
N LEU A 90 -1.53 12.29 -10.51
CA LEU A 90 -2.59 12.61 -9.55
C LEU A 90 -2.63 14.10 -9.15
N GLY A 91 -1.67 14.91 -9.64
CA GLY A 91 -1.51 16.31 -9.25
C GLY A 91 -1.06 16.47 -7.79
N VAL A 92 -0.34 15.49 -7.25
CA VAL A 92 0.17 15.51 -5.87
C VAL A 92 1.56 16.14 -5.82
N ASN A 93 1.75 17.04 -4.86
CA ASN A 93 3.04 17.69 -4.62
C ASN A 93 3.90 16.84 -3.67
N LEU A 94 4.99 16.27 -4.19
CA LEU A 94 5.93 15.52 -3.36
C LEU A 94 6.87 16.45 -2.61
N VAL A 95 7.00 16.23 -1.30
CA VAL A 95 7.88 17.00 -0.41
C VAL A 95 9.01 16.10 0.04
N PRO A 96 10.26 16.29 -0.44
CA PRO A 96 11.40 15.51 0.02
C PRO A 96 11.68 15.82 1.48
N LEU A 97 11.84 14.78 2.29
CA LEU A 97 12.13 14.88 3.71
C LEU A 97 13.59 14.53 3.97
N ALA A 98 14.20 15.25 4.91
CA ALA A 98 15.56 14.96 5.35
C ALA A 98 15.62 13.57 6.00
N MET A 99 16.73 12.88 5.78
CA MET A 99 16.96 11.50 6.23
C MET A 99 18.28 11.38 6.99
N ASP A 100 18.36 10.35 7.83
CA ASP A 100 19.58 9.84 8.48
C ASP A 100 19.73 8.34 8.18
N GLU A 101 20.66 7.66 8.84
CA GLU A 101 20.91 6.22 8.66
C GLU A 101 19.71 5.32 9.01
N ASN A 102 18.72 5.84 9.73
CA ASN A 102 17.49 5.13 10.09
C ASN A 102 16.30 5.50 9.20
N GLY A 103 16.52 6.31 8.17
CA GLY A 103 15.50 6.73 7.20
C GLY A 103 15.01 8.16 7.42
N VAL A 104 13.72 8.41 7.20
CA VAL A 104 13.13 9.76 7.33
C VAL A 104 13.18 10.25 8.78
N ARG A 105 13.72 11.46 8.96
CA ARG A 105 13.83 12.09 10.27
C ARG A 105 12.48 12.63 10.76
N PRO A 106 12.01 12.27 11.98
CA PRO A 106 10.73 12.75 12.50
C PRO A 106 10.62 14.28 12.60
N ASP A 107 11.69 14.98 12.96
CA ASP A 107 11.69 16.44 13.04
C ASP A 107 11.54 17.10 11.65
N ALA A 108 12.02 16.43 10.59
CA ALA A 108 11.82 16.89 9.21
C ALA A 108 10.36 16.78 8.78
N VAL A 109 9.66 15.71 9.19
CA VAL A 109 8.21 15.56 8.98
C VAL A 109 7.44 16.69 9.66
N GLU A 110 7.72 16.91 10.94
CA GLU A 110 7.03 17.95 11.71
C GLU A 110 7.28 19.34 11.14
N LYS A 111 8.53 19.66 10.79
CA LYS A 111 8.90 20.93 10.16
C LYS A 111 8.12 21.12 8.85
N ALA A 112 8.15 20.14 7.96
CA ALA A 112 7.46 20.21 6.67
C ALA A 112 5.94 20.37 6.82
N HIS A 113 5.34 19.71 7.82
CA HIS A 113 3.90 19.82 8.10
C HIS A 113 3.52 21.18 8.71
N ARG A 114 4.37 21.76 9.57
CA ARG A 114 4.17 23.11 10.13
C ARG A 114 4.28 24.19 9.07
N GLU A 115 5.20 24.05 8.12
CA GLU A 115 5.34 24.97 6.98
C GLU A 115 4.11 24.95 6.06
N ALA A 116 3.59 23.75 5.78
CA ALA A 116 2.26 23.57 5.20
C ALA A 116 1.78 22.13 5.41
N ARG A 117 0.47 21.93 5.55
CA ARG A 117 -0.10 20.60 5.86
C ARG A 117 0.36 19.52 4.87
N LEU A 118 0.95 18.44 5.39
CA LEU A 118 1.12 17.17 4.67
C LEU A 118 -0.16 16.34 4.84
N SER A 119 -0.65 15.75 3.73
CA SER A 119 -1.81 14.84 3.76
C SER A 119 -1.41 13.40 4.02
N ALA A 120 -0.21 13.00 3.62
CA ALA A 120 0.33 11.66 3.82
C ALA A 120 1.85 11.65 3.84
N LEU A 121 2.40 10.52 4.27
CA LEU A 121 3.82 10.16 4.16
C LEU A 121 3.93 8.85 3.37
N TYR A 122 4.85 8.80 2.41
CA TYR A 122 5.26 7.57 1.75
C TYR A 122 6.74 7.29 2.08
N VAL A 123 7.01 6.11 2.62
CA VAL A 123 8.33 5.67 3.06
C VAL A 123 8.57 4.20 2.72
N GLN A 124 9.83 3.80 2.51
CA GLN A 124 10.24 2.44 2.18
C GLN A 124 11.26 1.91 3.20
N PRO A 125 10.79 1.46 4.38
CA PRO A 125 11.64 1.31 5.57
C PRO A 125 12.60 0.11 5.55
N VAL A 126 12.55 -0.76 4.52
CA VAL A 126 13.30 -2.04 4.50
C VAL A 126 14.32 -2.08 3.35
N LEU A 127 14.52 -0.97 2.65
CA LEU A 127 15.47 -0.84 1.54
C LEU A 127 16.20 0.50 1.69
N HIS A 128 17.20 0.55 2.57
CA HIS A 128 18.15 1.65 2.69
C HIS A 128 19.54 1.17 2.28
#